data_AF-A0A356R5L0-F1
#
_entry.id   AF-A0A356R5L0-F1
#
_cell.length_a   1.000
_cell.length_b   1.000
_cell.length_c   1.000
_cell.angle_alpha   90.00
_cell.angle_beta   90.00
_cell.angle_gamma   90.00
#
_symmetry.space_group_name_H-M   'P 1'
#
loop_
_entity.id
_entity.type
_entity.pdbx_description
1 polymer ?
#
loop_
_entity_poly.entity_id
_entity_poly.type
_entity_poly.pdbx_seq_one_letter_code
_entity_poly.pdbx_strand_id
1 'polypeptide(L)'
;MDLLPQEWFHTLRQEYLQRFVGQGGSSVKFVVTDSDAARVGVQTQLATLAQQEGYACISVDAKDTKIHMMDKFFHQIARQIPWDELASQFVRRLLQENGYQIPEKKEEFCMAGVARMNERAEPLLRRDLNSWLERAIYRDTQMCQEFRMAMIRLCLGQMDSGSEVPFMTEPVKAWLCGEIRQISSLKEALIFQKISRTNARYMFVSLSRWLRLVGKPGLVVSLDLHRCLVSKKP
;
A
#
# COMPACT_ATOMS: atom_id res chain seq x y z
N MET A 1 -32.81 16.67 9.46
CA MET A 1 -32.68 16.30 8.04
C MET A 1 -32.11 14.91 8.08
N ASP A 2 -32.97 13.91 7.99
CA ASP A 2 -32.56 12.51 8.11
C ASP A 2 -32.10 12.06 6.73
N LEU A 3 -30.79 11.92 6.58
CA LEU A 3 -30.18 11.50 5.33
C LEU A 3 -30.23 9.98 5.28
N LEU A 4 -30.93 9.42 4.30
CA LEU A 4 -31.07 7.96 4.20
C LEU A 4 -29.68 7.35 3.91
N PRO A 5 -29.34 6.18 4.48
CA PRO A 5 -28.02 5.57 4.26
C PRO A 5 -27.62 5.44 2.78
N GLN A 6 -28.58 5.14 1.90
CA GLN A 6 -28.33 5.03 0.46
C GLN A 6 -27.96 6.36 -0.20
N GLU A 7 -28.59 7.47 0.20
CA GLU A 7 -28.26 8.81 -0.27
C GLU A 7 -26.84 9.21 0.17
N TRP A 8 -26.46 8.80 1.39
CA TRP A 8 -25.11 9.01 1.90
C TRP A 8 -24.08 8.26 1.07
N PHE A 9 -24.30 6.97 0.77
CA PHE A 9 -23.39 6.18 -0.06
C PHE A 9 -23.30 6.70 -1.50
N HIS A 10 -24.42 7.15 -2.07
CA HIS A 10 -24.43 7.79 -3.38
C HIS A 10 -23.54 9.04 -3.42
N THR A 11 -23.71 9.92 -2.42
CA THR A 11 -22.89 11.13 -2.26
C THR A 11 -21.42 10.77 -2.03
N LEU A 12 -21.13 9.77 -1.20
CA LEU A 12 -19.78 9.32 -0.92
C LEU A 12 -19.09 8.81 -2.20
N ARG A 13 -19.81 8.06 -3.03
CA ARG A 13 -19.28 7.58 -4.31
C ARG A 13 -18.94 8.74 -5.24
N GLN A 14 -19.91 9.57 -5.55
CA GLN A 14 -19.80 10.58 -6.61
C GLN A 14 -18.91 11.76 -6.20
N GLU A 15 -19.14 12.32 -5.01
CA GLU A 15 -18.47 13.55 -4.60
C GLU A 15 -17.12 13.28 -3.92
N TYR A 16 -17.01 12.18 -3.15
CA TYR A 16 -15.78 11.90 -2.41
C TYR A 16 -14.86 10.94 -3.15
N LEU A 17 -15.28 9.72 -3.44
CA LEU A 17 -14.40 8.74 -4.06
C LEU A 17 -14.03 9.17 -5.49
N GLN A 18 -15.00 9.46 -6.35
CA GLN A 18 -14.71 9.75 -7.77
C GLN A 18 -14.07 11.12 -7.99
N ARG A 19 -14.41 12.13 -7.19
CA ARG A 19 -13.97 13.52 -7.41
C ARG A 19 -12.95 13.96 -6.37
N PHE A 20 -13.34 14.18 -5.12
CA PHE A 20 -12.47 14.85 -4.15
C PHE A 20 -11.23 14.02 -3.76
N VAL A 21 -11.41 12.83 -3.21
CA VAL A 21 -10.31 11.92 -2.81
C VAL A 21 -9.60 11.39 -4.05
N GLY A 22 -10.37 11.05 -5.09
CA GLY A 22 -9.88 10.60 -6.40
C GLY A 22 -8.96 11.62 -7.10
N GLN A 23 -8.98 12.89 -6.72
CA GLN A 23 -8.09 13.95 -7.22
C GLN A 23 -7.02 14.41 -6.21
N GLY A 24 -6.89 13.74 -5.06
CA GLY A 24 -5.81 13.97 -4.09
C GLY A 24 -6.27 14.61 -2.78
N GLY A 25 -7.56 14.86 -2.62
CA GLY A 25 -8.13 15.29 -1.35
C GLY A 25 -8.10 14.21 -0.27
N SER A 26 -8.33 14.63 0.97
CA SER A 26 -8.49 13.74 2.12
C SER A 26 -9.67 14.21 2.96
N SER A 27 -10.51 13.28 3.42
CA SER A 27 -11.65 13.58 4.28
C SER A 27 -11.77 12.50 5.35
N VAL A 28 -12.21 12.92 6.54
CA VAL A 28 -12.66 12.02 7.60
C VAL A 28 -14.19 12.13 7.68
N LYS A 29 -14.87 10.99 7.85
CA LYS A 29 -16.32 10.90 8.07
C LYS A 29 -16.58 10.13 9.36
N PHE A 30 -17.50 10.63 10.16
CA PHE A 30 -18.00 9.95 11.35
C PHE A 30 -19.36 9.36 11.03
N VAL A 31 -19.51 8.07 11.29
CA VAL A 31 -20.79 7.36 11.17
C VAL A 31 -21.19 6.92 12.57
N VAL A 32 -22.39 7.29 12.98
CA VAL A 32 -23.00 6.84 14.23
C VAL A 32 -24.22 6.01 13.85
N THR A 33 -24.30 4.80 14.39
CA THR A 33 -25.40 3.87 14.13
C THR A 33 -26.08 3.50 15.44
N ASP A 34 -27.35 3.13 15.36
CA ASP A 34 -28.19 2.72 16.49
C ASP A 34 -27.96 1.27 16.95
N SER A 35 -27.31 0.47 16.10
CA SER A 35 -27.11 -0.96 16.31
C SER A 35 -25.78 -1.44 15.73
N ASP A 36 -25.28 -2.57 16.25
CA ASP A 36 -24.10 -3.25 15.73
C ASP A 36 -24.32 -3.78 14.30
N ALA A 37 -25.52 -4.26 13.99
CA ALA A 37 -25.87 -4.72 12.65
C ALA A 37 -25.76 -3.59 11.61
N ALA A 38 -26.31 -2.41 11.92
CA ALA A 38 -26.19 -1.24 11.04
C ALA A 38 -24.72 -0.81 10.87
N ARG A 39 -23.92 -0.86 11.93
CA ARG A 39 -22.49 -0.52 11.90
C ARG A 39 -21.72 -1.43 10.93
N VAL A 40 -21.87 -2.75 11.07
CA VAL A 40 -21.23 -3.74 10.20
C VAL A 40 -21.71 -3.59 8.75
N GLY A 41 -23.01 -3.35 8.56
CA GLY A 41 -23.60 -3.07 7.25
C GLY A 41 -22.94 -1.87 6.56
N VAL A 42 -22.78 -0.75 7.28
CA VAL A 42 -22.14 0.44 6.73
C VAL A 42 -20.67 0.19 6.38
N GLN A 43 -19.91 -0.47 7.26
CA GLN A 43 -18.50 -0.79 7.00
C GLN A 43 -18.34 -1.68 5.77
N THR A 44 -19.21 -2.67 5.61
CA THR A 44 -19.19 -3.61 4.48
C THR A 44 -19.52 -2.87 3.18
N GLN A 45 -20.60 -2.07 3.17
CA GLN A 45 -21.01 -1.32 1.99
C GLN A 45 -19.96 -0.27 1.59
N LEU A 46 -19.32 0.39 2.55
CA LEU A 46 -18.19 1.29 2.29
C LEU A 46 -17.01 0.57 1.63
N ALA A 47 -16.62 -0.59 2.17
CA ALA A 47 -15.51 -1.37 1.64
C ALA A 47 -15.79 -1.83 0.20
N THR A 48 -17.00 -2.36 -0.06
CA THR A 48 -17.44 -2.76 -1.40
C THR A 48 -17.42 -1.58 -2.38
N LEU A 49 -17.98 -0.44 -1.98
CA LEU A 49 -18.02 0.76 -2.83
C LEU A 49 -16.61 1.24 -3.19
N ALA A 50 -15.73 1.34 -2.20
CA ALA A 50 -14.36 1.79 -2.42
C ALA A 50 -13.55 0.79 -3.26
N GLN A 51 -13.76 -0.52 -3.08
CA GLN A 51 -13.14 -1.56 -3.92
C GLN A 51 -13.60 -1.47 -5.38
N GLN A 52 -14.89 -1.23 -5.63
CA GLN A 52 -15.43 -1.03 -6.98
C GLN A 52 -14.82 0.19 -7.67
N GLU A 53 -14.52 1.24 -6.92
CA GLU A 53 -13.81 2.43 -7.41
C GLU A 53 -12.28 2.24 -7.43
N GLY A 54 -11.76 1.04 -7.13
CA GLY A 54 -10.35 0.69 -7.26
C GLY A 54 -9.44 1.14 -6.10
N TYR A 55 -9.99 1.62 -4.98
CA TYR A 55 -9.22 2.01 -3.80
C TYR A 55 -8.58 0.83 -3.09
N ALA A 56 -7.48 1.07 -2.39
CA ALA A 56 -7.06 0.18 -1.32
C ALA A 56 -8.02 0.36 -0.13
N CYS A 57 -8.60 -0.72 0.36
CA CYS A 57 -9.57 -0.70 1.46
C CYS A 57 -9.03 -1.46 2.66
N ILE A 58 -9.02 -0.81 3.82
CA ILE A 58 -8.50 -1.38 5.06
C ILE A 58 -9.52 -1.19 6.18
N SER A 59 -9.70 -2.22 7.00
CA SER A 59 -10.48 -2.12 8.22
C SER A 59 -9.56 -2.22 9.44
N VAL A 60 -9.78 -1.37 10.43
CA VAL A 60 -9.02 -1.36 11.68
C VAL A 60 -9.98 -1.26 12.85
N ASP A 61 -9.86 -2.20 13.78
CA ASP A 61 -10.57 -2.15 15.07
C ASP A 61 -9.69 -1.50 16.14
N ALA A 62 -10.21 -0.45 16.78
CA ALA A 62 -9.55 0.22 17.90
C ALA A 62 -9.47 -0.65 19.17
N LYS A 63 -10.22 -1.76 19.23
CA LYS A 63 -10.10 -2.79 20.26
C LYS A 63 -8.69 -3.40 20.28
N ASP A 64 -8.19 -3.76 19.10
CA ASP A 64 -6.96 -4.53 18.95
C ASP A 64 -5.78 -3.64 18.56
N THR A 65 -6.07 -2.41 18.11
CA THR A 65 -5.06 -1.45 17.64
C THR A 65 -5.05 -0.21 18.52
N LYS A 66 -3.86 0.15 19.03
CA LYS A 66 -3.63 1.45 19.69
C LYS A 66 -3.62 2.57 18.64
N ILE A 67 -4.80 2.94 18.12
CA ILE A 67 -4.96 3.90 17.00
C ILE A 67 -4.40 5.30 17.31
N HIS A 68 -4.29 5.68 18.58
CA HIS A 68 -3.65 6.94 19.00
C HIS A 68 -2.12 6.93 18.85
N MET A 69 -1.50 5.75 18.68
CA MET A 69 -0.08 5.59 18.38
C MET A 69 0.09 5.42 16.87
N MET A 70 0.51 6.49 16.20
CA MET A 70 0.56 6.57 14.73
C MET A 70 1.41 5.46 14.08
N ASP A 71 2.48 5.02 14.73
CA ASP A 71 3.29 3.88 14.29
C ASP A 71 2.51 2.57 14.34
N LYS A 72 1.79 2.31 15.43
CA LYS A 72 0.95 1.10 15.57
C LYS A 72 -0.19 1.10 14.57
N PHE A 73 -0.79 2.26 14.35
CA PHE A 73 -1.82 2.43 13.33
C PHE A 73 -1.27 2.18 11.91
N PHE A 74 -0.09 2.75 11.59
CA PHE A 74 0.58 2.49 10.33
C PHE A 74 0.88 1.01 10.12
N HIS A 75 1.48 0.34 11.09
CA HIS A 75 1.78 -1.10 10.99
C HIS A 75 0.52 -1.94 10.76
N GLN A 76 -0.59 -1.61 11.43
CA GLN A 76 -1.85 -2.32 11.24
C GLN A 76 -2.42 -2.17 9.82
N ILE A 77 -2.28 -0.98 9.25
CA ILE A 77 -2.61 -0.71 7.85
C ILE A 77 -1.65 -1.47 6.93
N ALA A 78 -0.34 -1.35 7.15
CA ALA A 78 0.69 -1.97 6.32
C ALA A 78 0.54 -3.50 6.22
N ARG A 79 0.12 -4.19 7.28
CA ARG A 79 -0.15 -5.64 7.25
C ARG A 79 -1.24 -6.06 6.28
N GLN A 80 -2.18 -5.16 5.97
CA GLN A 80 -3.32 -5.44 5.10
C GLN A 80 -3.05 -5.00 3.65
N ILE A 81 -1.91 -4.34 3.39
CA ILE A 81 -1.52 -3.96 2.03
C ILE A 81 -0.93 -5.18 1.33
N PRO A 82 -1.40 -5.55 0.12
CA PRO A 82 -0.84 -6.65 -0.66
C PRO A 82 0.45 -6.21 -1.36
N TRP A 83 1.53 -6.04 -0.59
CA TRP A 83 2.79 -5.44 -1.06
C TRP A 83 3.38 -6.10 -2.29
N ASP A 84 3.41 -7.44 -2.33
CA ASP A 84 3.97 -8.20 -3.45
C ASP A 84 3.13 -8.00 -4.73
N GLU A 85 1.79 -7.99 -4.61
CA GLU A 85 0.89 -7.76 -5.74
C GLU A 85 1.05 -6.35 -6.30
N LEU A 86 1.10 -5.33 -5.43
CA LEU A 86 1.28 -3.94 -5.86
C LEU A 86 2.66 -3.73 -6.50
N ALA A 87 3.72 -4.31 -5.94
CA ALA A 87 5.06 -4.27 -6.53
C ALA A 87 5.09 -4.97 -7.90
N SER A 88 4.45 -6.14 -8.02
CA SER A 88 4.37 -6.89 -9.28
C SER A 88 3.62 -6.09 -10.34
N GLN A 89 2.47 -5.50 -10.00
CA GLN A 89 1.70 -4.63 -10.89
C GLN A 89 2.52 -3.43 -11.36
N PHE A 90 3.25 -2.79 -10.44
CA PHE A 90 4.10 -1.65 -10.78
C PHE A 90 5.20 -2.03 -11.77
N VAL A 91 5.93 -3.12 -11.51
CA VAL A 91 7.03 -3.57 -12.39
C VAL A 91 6.50 -4.00 -13.75
N ARG A 92 5.40 -4.75 -13.81
CA ARG A 92 4.76 -5.14 -15.08
C ARG A 92 4.40 -3.91 -15.90
N ARG A 93 3.73 -2.92 -15.28
CA ARG A 93 3.36 -1.68 -15.95
C ARG A 93 4.59 -0.90 -16.41
N LEU A 94 5.62 -0.80 -15.57
CA LEU A 94 6.86 -0.11 -15.91
C LEU A 94 7.56 -0.73 -17.12
N LEU A 95 7.60 -2.06 -17.20
CA LEU A 95 8.15 -2.78 -18.36
C LEU A 95 7.31 -2.52 -19.62
N GLN A 96 5.98 -2.60 -19.52
CA GLN A 96 5.06 -2.33 -20.64
C GLN A 96 5.17 -0.90 -21.16
N GLU A 97 5.24 0.09 -20.26
CA GLU A 97 5.43 1.51 -20.59
C GLU A 97 6.75 1.76 -21.34
N ASN A 98 7.76 0.91 -21.12
CA ASN A 98 9.05 0.96 -21.82
C ASN A 98 9.14 -0.01 -23.02
N GLY A 99 7.99 -0.53 -23.48
CA GLY A 99 7.88 -1.31 -24.72
C GLY A 99 8.19 -2.80 -24.59
N TYR A 100 8.30 -3.34 -23.37
CA TYR A 100 8.56 -4.77 -23.16
C TYR A 100 7.27 -5.58 -23.15
N GLN A 101 7.30 -6.72 -23.82
CA GLN A 101 6.31 -7.77 -23.71
C GLN A 101 6.48 -8.50 -22.37
N ILE A 102 5.36 -8.88 -21.77
CA ILE A 102 5.32 -9.50 -20.44
C ILE A 102 4.72 -10.89 -20.53
N PRO A 103 5.35 -11.91 -19.93
CA PRO A 103 4.78 -13.24 -19.82
C PRO A 103 3.42 -13.22 -19.10
N GLU A 104 2.43 -13.86 -19.69
CA GLU A 104 1.09 -14.00 -19.10
C GLU A 104 1.11 -14.87 -17.84
N LYS A 105 1.89 -15.96 -17.89
CA LYS A 105 2.06 -16.88 -16.76
C LYS A 105 2.93 -16.24 -15.69
N LYS A 106 2.49 -16.35 -14.43
CA LYS A 106 3.18 -15.74 -13.28
C LYS A 106 4.55 -16.38 -13.06
N GLU A 107 4.67 -17.67 -13.33
CA GLU A 107 5.89 -18.47 -13.14
C GLU A 107 6.99 -18.07 -14.15
N GLU A 108 6.59 -17.57 -15.31
CA GLU A 108 7.50 -17.08 -16.35
C GLU A 108 7.86 -15.60 -16.16
N PHE A 109 7.18 -14.90 -15.24
CA PHE A 109 7.47 -13.50 -14.92
C PHE A 109 8.69 -13.40 -14.00
N CYS A 110 9.86 -13.48 -14.62
CA CYS A 110 11.16 -13.24 -14.00
C CYS A 110 12.08 -12.53 -15.01
N MET A 111 13.27 -12.13 -14.57
CA MET A 111 14.27 -11.43 -15.39
C MET A 111 14.59 -12.23 -16.65
N ALA A 112 14.86 -13.52 -16.51
CA ALA A 112 15.14 -14.43 -17.62
C ALA A 112 13.96 -14.57 -18.59
N GLY A 113 12.75 -14.74 -18.06
CA GLY A 113 11.54 -14.89 -18.87
C GLY A 113 11.23 -13.65 -19.71
N VAL A 114 11.28 -12.46 -19.10
CA VAL A 114 11.08 -11.19 -19.80
C VAL A 114 12.21 -10.92 -20.80
N ALA A 115 13.47 -11.17 -20.42
CA ALA A 115 14.61 -11.00 -21.31
C ALA A 115 14.51 -11.88 -22.56
N ARG A 116 14.18 -13.17 -22.40
CA ARG A 116 13.97 -14.13 -23.48
C ARG A 116 12.83 -13.71 -24.41
N MET A 117 11.70 -13.28 -23.86
CA MET A 117 10.52 -12.87 -24.65
C MET A 117 10.80 -11.62 -25.51
N ASN A 118 11.74 -10.78 -25.09
CA ASN A 118 12.06 -9.51 -25.76
C ASN A 118 13.44 -9.53 -26.46
N GLU A 119 14.02 -10.72 -26.69
CA GLU A 119 15.32 -10.91 -27.35
C GLU A 119 16.44 -10.02 -26.77
N ARG A 120 16.42 -9.85 -25.43
CA ARG A 120 17.32 -8.95 -24.71
C ARG A 120 18.23 -9.76 -23.79
N ALA A 121 19.47 -9.31 -23.61
CA ALA A 121 20.34 -9.87 -22.58
C ALA A 121 19.89 -9.43 -21.17
N GLU A 122 19.81 -10.38 -20.23
CA GLU A 122 19.37 -10.12 -18.84
C GLU A 122 20.14 -8.99 -18.13
N PRO A 123 21.49 -8.88 -18.23
CA PRO A 123 22.21 -7.78 -17.57
C PRO A 123 21.81 -6.40 -18.08
N LEU A 124 21.48 -6.29 -19.37
CA LEU A 124 21.01 -5.03 -19.96
C LEU A 124 19.61 -4.69 -19.46
N LEU A 125 18.68 -5.66 -19.45
CA LEU A 125 17.35 -5.47 -18.89
C LEU A 125 17.41 -5.08 -17.41
N ARG A 126 18.27 -5.72 -16.61
CA ARG A 126 18.47 -5.40 -15.20
C ARG A 126 18.97 -3.96 -15.00
N ARG A 127 19.92 -3.52 -15.82
CA ARG A 127 20.41 -2.14 -15.81
C ARG A 127 19.30 -1.14 -16.16
N ASP A 128 18.53 -1.44 -17.22
CA ASP A 128 17.47 -0.57 -17.71
C ASP A 128 16.34 -0.47 -16.65
N LEU A 129 15.92 -1.61 -16.06
CA LEU A 129 14.98 -1.66 -14.94
C LEU A 129 15.43 -0.84 -13.73
N ASN A 130 16.69 -0.96 -13.31
CA ASN A 130 17.24 -0.16 -12.23
C ASN A 130 17.15 1.35 -12.52
N SER A 131 17.46 1.76 -13.77
CA SER A 131 17.36 3.16 -14.18
C SER A 131 15.91 3.68 -14.15
N TRP A 132 14.95 2.86 -14.56
CA TRP A 132 13.54 3.22 -14.51
C TRP A 132 13.01 3.30 -13.07
N LEU A 133 13.37 2.36 -12.21
CA LEU A 133 13.02 2.39 -10.78
C LEU A 133 13.64 3.61 -10.08
N GLU A 134 14.87 3.96 -10.43
CA GLU A 134 15.50 5.20 -9.93
C GLU A 134 14.66 6.42 -10.34
N ARG A 135 14.29 6.52 -11.61
CA ARG A 135 13.51 7.66 -12.12
C ARG A 135 12.11 7.73 -11.50
N ALA A 136 11.43 6.59 -11.40
CA ALA A 136 10.03 6.54 -10.98
C ALA A 136 9.83 6.55 -9.47
N ILE A 137 10.77 5.97 -8.71
CA ILE A 137 10.65 5.83 -7.24
C ILE A 137 11.71 6.67 -6.54
N TYR A 138 13.01 6.45 -6.81
CA TYR A 138 14.09 7.08 -6.05
C TYR A 138 14.04 8.61 -6.11
N ARG A 139 13.70 9.17 -7.27
CA ARG A 139 13.63 10.63 -7.48
C ARG A 139 12.33 11.28 -7.00
N ASP A 140 11.31 10.51 -6.61
CA ASP A 140 10.04 11.06 -6.12
C ASP A 140 10.19 11.58 -4.69
N THR A 141 10.40 12.87 -4.51
CA THR A 141 10.63 13.49 -3.19
C THR A 141 9.38 13.60 -2.32
N GLN A 142 8.20 13.20 -2.83
CA GLN A 142 6.97 13.15 -2.03
C GLN A 142 6.93 11.91 -1.12
N MET A 143 7.82 10.94 -1.34
CA MET A 143 8.04 9.80 -0.45
C MET A 143 9.32 9.97 0.36
N CYS A 144 9.32 9.52 1.61
CA CYS A 144 10.55 9.51 2.41
C CYS A 144 11.56 8.48 1.86
N GLN A 145 12.84 8.73 2.10
CA GLN A 145 13.93 7.94 1.51
C GLN A 145 13.82 6.45 1.82
N GLU A 146 13.58 6.09 3.08
CA GLU A 146 13.48 4.70 3.52
C GLU A 146 12.32 3.97 2.83
N PHE A 147 11.18 4.65 2.65
CA PHE A 147 10.03 4.08 1.93
C PHE A 147 10.35 3.87 0.46
N ARG A 148 11.03 4.82 -0.19
CA ARG A 148 11.50 4.65 -1.58
C ARG A 148 12.41 3.44 -1.73
N MET A 149 13.34 3.26 -0.80
CA MET A 149 14.28 2.14 -0.87
C MET A 149 13.54 0.82 -0.66
N ALA A 150 12.59 0.78 0.29
CA ALA A 150 11.72 -0.35 0.50
C ALA A 150 10.97 -0.73 -0.79
N MET A 151 10.33 0.23 -1.46
CA MET A 151 9.57 -0.06 -2.69
C MET A 151 10.48 -0.53 -3.84
N ILE A 152 11.66 0.07 -4.03
CA ILE A 152 12.64 -0.41 -5.02
C ILE A 152 13.02 -1.86 -4.72
N ARG A 153 13.25 -2.19 -3.45
CA ARG A 153 13.59 -3.57 -3.06
C ARG A 153 12.43 -4.53 -3.32
N LEU A 154 11.20 -4.16 -2.98
CA LEU A 154 10.04 -5.00 -3.28
C LEU A 154 9.86 -5.22 -4.79
N CYS A 155 10.07 -4.18 -5.60
CA CYS A 155 9.98 -4.25 -7.07
C CYS A 155 11.04 -5.17 -7.67
N LEU A 156 12.30 -5.00 -7.29
CA LEU A 156 13.39 -5.84 -7.78
C LEU A 156 13.20 -7.31 -7.38
N GLY A 157 12.69 -7.56 -6.17
CA GLY A 157 12.36 -8.92 -5.71
C GLY A 157 11.28 -9.62 -6.55
N GLN A 158 10.43 -8.90 -7.29
CA GLN A 158 9.45 -9.51 -8.19
C GLN A 158 10.07 -10.14 -9.44
N MET A 159 11.28 -9.71 -9.81
CA MET A 159 11.93 -10.12 -11.06
C MET A 159 12.98 -11.21 -10.87
N ASP A 160 13.37 -11.53 -9.63
CA ASP A 160 14.55 -12.36 -9.35
C ASP A 160 14.17 -13.70 -8.69
N SER A 161 13.14 -14.35 -9.24
CA SER A 161 12.71 -15.71 -8.88
C SER A 161 13.82 -16.72 -9.22
N GLY A 162 14.84 -16.85 -8.38
CA GLY A 162 15.95 -17.80 -8.58
C GLY A 162 17.35 -17.38 -8.09
N SER A 163 17.50 -16.18 -7.51
CA SER A 163 18.75 -15.77 -6.87
C SER A 163 19.04 -16.60 -5.60
N GLU A 164 20.25 -17.15 -5.48
CA GLU A 164 20.72 -17.87 -4.26
C GLU A 164 20.72 -16.98 -3.01
N VAL A 165 20.79 -15.65 -3.20
CA VAL A 165 20.68 -14.67 -2.12
C VAL A 165 19.22 -14.23 -2.02
N PRO A 166 18.56 -14.40 -0.86
CA PRO A 166 17.21 -13.89 -0.64
C PRO A 166 17.21 -12.39 -0.90
N PHE A 167 16.36 -11.96 -1.82
CA PHE A 167 16.14 -10.54 -1.99
C PHE A 167 15.61 -9.96 -0.67
N MET A 168 15.89 -8.71 -0.38
CA MET A 168 15.53 -8.06 0.89
C MET A 168 14.01 -7.87 1.10
N THR A 169 13.16 -8.59 0.36
CA THR A 169 11.70 -8.53 0.37
C THR A 169 11.11 -8.84 1.73
N GLU A 170 11.50 -9.94 2.36
CA GLU A 170 10.95 -10.38 3.65
C GLU A 170 11.35 -9.42 4.79
N PRO A 171 12.64 -9.03 4.94
CA PRO A 171 13.02 -8.00 5.88
C PRO A 171 12.29 -6.67 5.66
N VAL A 172 12.11 -6.23 4.41
CA VAL A 172 11.41 -4.98 4.09
C VAL A 172 9.93 -5.07 4.48
N LYS A 173 9.24 -6.17 4.17
CA LYS A 173 7.85 -6.41 4.59
C LYS A 173 7.74 -6.44 6.11
N ALA A 174 8.64 -7.16 6.79
CA ALA A 174 8.67 -7.20 8.26
C ALA A 174 8.89 -5.80 8.87
N TRP A 175 9.70 -4.95 8.23
CA TRP A 175 9.88 -3.56 8.66
C TRP A 175 8.62 -2.71 8.45
N LEU A 176 7.99 -2.79 7.28
CA LEU A 176 6.72 -2.11 6.98
C LEU A 176 5.60 -2.51 7.96
N CYS A 177 5.59 -3.77 8.38
CA CYS A 177 4.60 -4.33 9.31
C CYS A 177 4.98 -4.19 10.80
N GLY A 178 6.13 -3.60 11.11
CA GLY A 178 6.59 -3.39 12.50
C GLY A 178 7.03 -4.66 13.22
N GLU A 179 7.39 -5.70 12.47
CA GLU A 179 7.77 -7.05 12.91
C GLU A 179 9.28 -7.30 12.83
N ILE A 180 10.05 -6.32 12.33
CA ILE A 180 11.50 -6.43 12.20
C ILE A 180 12.18 -6.59 13.57
N ARG A 181 12.92 -7.69 13.73
CA ARG A 181 13.68 -7.99 14.96
C ARG A 181 14.87 -7.05 15.09
N GLN A 182 15.76 -7.06 14.11
CA GLN A 182 17.00 -6.28 14.08
C GLN A 182 17.02 -5.35 12.87
N ILE A 183 17.18 -4.04 13.09
CA ILE A 183 17.24 -3.07 11.99
C ILE A 183 18.48 -3.25 11.10
N SER A 184 19.55 -3.83 11.66
CA SER A 184 20.78 -4.14 10.93
C SER A 184 20.56 -5.08 9.75
N SER A 185 19.50 -5.90 9.76
CA SER A 185 19.17 -6.75 8.63
C SER A 185 18.71 -5.97 7.42
N LEU A 186 18.48 -4.66 7.50
CA LEU A 186 18.08 -3.79 6.39
C LEU A 186 19.19 -2.88 5.85
N LYS A 187 20.44 -3.02 6.32
CA LYS A 187 21.54 -2.15 5.90
C LYS A 187 21.75 -2.13 4.38
N GLU A 188 21.64 -3.28 3.73
CA GLU A 188 21.75 -3.41 2.27
C GLU A 188 20.58 -2.75 1.52
N ALA A 189 19.43 -2.59 2.18
CA ALA A 189 18.32 -1.79 1.66
C ALA A 189 18.50 -0.29 1.94
N LEU A 190 19.60 0.15 2.57
CA LEU A 190 19.83 1.55 2.98
C LEU A 190 18.72 2.09 3.89
N ILE A 191 18.12 1.21 4.70
CA ILE A 191 17.11 1.57 5.71
C ILE A 191 17.74 1.39 7.09
N PHE A 192 17.89 2.50 7.82
CA PHE A 192 18.62 2.52 9.08
C PHE A 192 17.75 2.83 10.30
N GLN A 193 16.46 3.13 10.09
CA GLN A 193 15.53 3.52 11.15
C GLN A 193 14.31 2.63 11.16
N LYS A 194 13.83 2.27 12.36
CA LYS A 194 12.51 1.64 12.52
C LYS A 194 11.40 2.67 12.28
N ILE A 195 10.24 2.20 11.86
CA ILE A 195 9.03 3.03 11.84
C ILE A 195 8.60 3.24 13.29
N SER A 196 8.46 4.51 13.68
CA SER A 196 8.15 4.93 15.04
C SER A 196 7.24 6.17 15.01
N ARG A 197 6.86 6.65 16.19
CA ARG A 197 5.94 7.78 16.35
C ARG A 197 6.42 9.06 15.65
N THR A 198 7.73 9.23 15.46
CA THR A 198 8.32 10.44 14.86
C THR A 198 8.25 10.43 13.33
N ASN A 199 8.22 9.26 12.69
CA ASN A 199 8.28 9.14 11.22
C ASN A 199 7.04 8.47 10.59
N ALA A 200 6.15 7.86 11.37
CA ALA A 200 4.98 7.15 10.85
C ALA A 200 4.06 8.01 9.97
N ARG A 201 3.96 9.33 10.26
CA ARG A 201 3.19 10.25 9.41
C ARG A 201 3.78 10.36 8.00
N TYR A 202 5.11 10.42 7.88
CA TYR A 202 5.77 10.42 6.58
C TYR A 202 5.58 9.09 5.84
N MET A 203 5.49 7.97 6.58
CA MET A 203 5.16 6.67 6.00
C MET A 203 3.75 6.63 5.43
N PHE A 204 2.76 7.26 6.08
CA PHE A 204 1.40 7.38 5.54
C PHE A 204 1.32 8.21 4.26
N VAL A 205 2.03 9.35 4.23
CA VAL A 205 2.14 10.18 3.01
C VAL A 205 2.78 9.36 1.90
N SER A 206 3.87 8.65 2.21
CA SER A 206 4.58 7.81 1.25
C SER A 206 3.72 6.65 0.74
N LEU A 207 2.96 5.99 1.61
CA LEU A 207 2.00 4.95 1.23
C LEU A 207 0.92 5.50 0.30
N SER A 208 0.35 6.67 0.61
CA SER A 208 -0.67 7.30 -0.24
C SER A 208 -0.11 7.64 -1.62
N ARG A 209 1.14 8.14 -1.67
CA ARG A 209 1.86 8.41 -2.93
C ARG A 209 2.17 7.13 -3.70
N TRP A 210 2.60 6.07 -3.02
CA TRP A 210 2.85 4.76 -3.62
C TRP A 210 1.59 4.15 -4.23
N LEU A 211 0.45 4.19 -3.51
CA LEU A 211 -0.82 3.71 -4.02
C LEU A 211 -1.21 4.41 -5.34
N ARG A 212 -1.01 5.73 -5.42
CA ARG A 212 -1.17 6.48 -6.67
C ARG A 212 -0.21 6.02 -7.76
N LEU A 213 1.06 5.84 -7.43
CA LEU A 213 2.06 5.38 -8.38
C LEU A 213 1.71 4.00 -8.93
N VAL A 214 1.16 3.07 -8.16
CA VAL A 214 0.73 1.75 -8.65
C VAL A 214 -0.66 1.76 -9.31
N GLY A 215 -1.28 2.92 -9.49
CA GLY A 215 -2.55 3.09 -10.21
C GLY A 215 -3.80 2.98 -9.35
N LYS A 216 -3.68 2.91 -8.03
CA LYS A 216 -4.83 3.01 -7.11
C LYS A 216 -5.22 4.49 -6.91
N PRO A 217 -6.51 4.86 -6.82
CA PRO A 217 -6.90 6.24 -6.56
C PRO A 217 -6.53 6.75 -5.16
N GLY A 218 -6.32 5.84 -4.19
CA GLY A 218 -5.92 6.18 -2.83
C GLY A 218 -6.22 5.07 -1.85
N LEU A 219 -6.38 5.46 -0.58
CA LEU A 219 -6.65 4.57 0.55
C LEU A 219 -7.96 4.98 1.23
N VAL A 220 -8.83 3.99 1.47
CA VAL A 220 -10.00 4.11 2.34
C VAL A 220 -9.76 3.27 3.58
N VAL A 221 -9.81 3.90 4.74
CA VAL A 221 -9.68 3.22 6.04
C VAL A 221 -10.99 3.33 6.79
N SER A 222 -11.58 2.17 7.09
CA SER A 222 -12.69 2.05 8.05
C SER A 222 -12.10 1.85 9.44
N LEU A 223 -12.46 2.72 10.40
CA LEU A 223 -12.03 2.65 11.79
C LEU A 223 -13.22 2.32 12.67
N ASP A 224 -13.21 1.17 13.33
CA ASP A 224 -14.18 0.85 14.37
C ASP A 224 -13.74 1.43 15.72
N LEU A 225 -14.53 2.38 16.23
CA LEU A 225 -14.27 3.09 17.48
C LEU A 225 -15.20 2.64 18.62
N HIS A 226 -16.05 1.64 18.41
CA HIS A 226 -17.08 1.26 19.38
C HIS A 226 -16.51 1.01 20.78
N ARG A 227 -15.35 0.36 20.89
CA ARG A 227 -14.68 0.07 22.16
C ARG A 227 -14.13 1.30 22.89
N CYS A 228 -13.86 2.39 22.18
CA CYS A 228 -13.43 3.64 22.80
C CYS A 228 -14.58 4.38 23.49
N LEU A 229 -15.83 4.09 23.13
CA LEU A 229 -17.03 4.73 23.65
C LEU A 229 -17.59 4.02 24.89
N VAL A 230 -17.23 2.75 25.10
CA VAL A 230 -17.61 2.00 26.30
C VAL A 230 -16.70 2.43 27.45
N SER A 231 -17.26 3.16 28.42
CA SER A 231 -16.55 3.51 29.65
C SER A 231 -15.99 2.25 30.29
N LYS A 232 -14.69 2.26 30.65
CA LYS A 232 -14.14 1.20 31.50
C LYS A 232 -14.91 1.24 32.81
N LYS A 233 -15.76 0.25 33.07
CA LYS A 233 -16.28 0.05 34.43
C LYS A 233 -15.06 -0.05 35.36
N PRO A 234 -15.02 0.74 36.45
CA PRO A 234 -13.92 0.67 37.43
C PRO A 234 -13.82 -0.71 38.06
#